data_AF-A0A358KK05-F1
#
_entry.id   AF-A0A358KK05-F1
#
_cell.length_a   1.000
_cell.length_b   1.000
_cell.length_c   1.000
_cell.angle_alpha   90.00
_cell.angle_beta   90.00
_cell.angle_gamma   90.00
#
_symmetry.space_group_name_H-M   'P 1'
#
loop_
_entity.id
_entity.type
_entity.pdbx_description
1 polymer ?
#
loop_
_entity_poly.entity_id
_entity_poly.type
_entity_poly.pdbx_seq_one_letter_code
_entity_poly.pdbx_strand_id
1 'polypeptide(L)'
;TVWIEDLIALVEESASCELYSLLKRPDEKAVTERAYENPVFVEDLVRNIVLRLKAHEHITWYRVEAENFESIHNHNAYACIEKS
;
A
#
# COMPACT_ATOMS: atom_id res chain seq x y z
N THR A 1 -8.78 -20.35 -2.35
CA THR A 1 -9.77 -19.25 -2.43
C THR A 1 -9.10 -17.95 -2.09
N VAL A 2 -9.60 -16.81 -2.58
CA VAL A 2 -9.06 -15.48 -2.26
C VAL A 2 -10.10 -14.76 -1.41
N TRP A 3 -9.75 -14.38 -0.19
CA TRP A 3 -10.59 -13.54 0.66
C TRP A 3 -10.26 -12.07 0.42
N ILE A 4 -11.27 -11.20 0.61
CA ILE A 4 -11.08 -9.76 0.39
C ILE A 4 -10.17 -9.19 1.48
N GLU A 5 -10.34 -9.67 2.70
CA GLU A 5 -9.58 -9.29 3.89
C GLU A 5 -8.08 -9.57 3.72
N ASP A 6 -7.73 -10.70 3.10
CA ASP A 6 -6.33 -11.06 2.81
C ASP A 6 -5.70 -10.06 1.83
N LEU A 7 -6.47 -9.59 0.85
CA LEU A 7 -6.01 -8.58 -0.11
C LEU A 7 -5.86 -7.20 0.55
N ILE A 8 -6.78 -6.83 1.45
CA ILE A 8 -6.70 -5.58 2.22
C ILE A 8 -5.43 -5.58 3.07
N ALA A 9 -5.22 -6.63 3.86
CA ALA A 9 -4.04 -6.77 4.72
C ALA A 9 -2.74 -6.73 3.90
N LEU A 10 -2.72 -7.41 2.75
CA LEU A 10 -1.56 -7.39 1.83
C LEU A 10 -1.23 -5.96 1.35
N VAL A 11 -2.23 -5.16 1.00
CA VAL A 11 -2.05 -3.77 0.57
C VAL A 11 -1.59 -2.90 1.74
N GLU A 12 -2.23 -3.04 2.89
CA GLU A 12 -1.90 -2.33 4.13
C GLU A 12 -0.45 -2.57 4.58
N GLU A 13 0.00 -3.83 4.55
CA GLU A 13 1.39 -4.21 4.85
C GLU A 13 2.40 -3.79 3.77
N SER A 14 1.93 -3.28 2.62
CA SER A 14 2.80 -2.76 1.54
C SER A 14 3.00 -1.25 1.61
N ALA A 15 2.18 -0.54 2.39
CA ALA A 15 2.22 0.90 2.57
C ALA A 15 3.26 1.33 3.63
N SER A 16 3.55 2.63 3.68
CA SER A 16 4.43 3.20 4.71
C SER A 16 3.89 2.94 6.12
N CYS A 17 2.57 3.13 6.29
CA CYS A 17 1.80 2.78 7.48
C CYS A 17 0.32 2.62 7.10
N GLU A 18 -0.39 1.84 7.91
CA GLU A 18 -1.84 1.63 7.81
C GLU A 18 -2.63 2.88 8.23
N LEU A 19 -3.90 2.94 7.81
CA LEU A 19 -4.83 4.00 8.18
C LEU A 19 -5.76 3.54 9.31
N TYR A 20 -5.93 4.41 10.31
CA TYR A 20 -6.85 4.19 11.41
C TYR A 20 -7.80 5.38 11.54
N SER A 21 -9.09 5.11 11.81
CA SER A 21 -10.12 6.16 11.91
C SER A 21 -10.05 6.98 13.20
N LEU A 22 -9.48 6.40 14.27
CA LEU A 22 -9.34 7.03 15.56
C LEU A 22 -8.03 6.59 16.21
N LEU A 23 -7.19 7.57 16.56
CA LEU A 23 -5.90 7.36 17.21
C LEU A 23 -5.90 8.06 18.57
N LYS A 24 -5.36 7.42 19.60
CA LYS A 24 -4.95 8.10 20.83
C LYS A 24 -3.56 8.68 20.63
N ARG A 25 -3.15 9.58 21.53
CA ARG A 25 -1.82 10.25 21.45
C ARG A 25 -0.63 9.26 21.33
N PRO A 26 -0.59 8.14 22.08
CA PRO A 26 0.48 7.16 21.88
C PRO A 26 0.44 6.49 20.50
N ASP A 27 -0.76 6.25 19.97
CA ASP A 27 -0.96 5.61 18.67
C ASP A 27 -0.54 6.55 17.53
N GLU A 28 -0.91 7.83 17.61
CA GLU A 28 -0.50 8.87 16.66
C GLU A 28 1.02 8.97 16.58
N LYS A 29 1.71 8.92 17.72
CA LYS A 29 3.18 8.87 17.77
C LYS A 29 3.70 7.65 17.00
N ALA A 30 3.18 6.46 17.30
CA ALA A 30 3.64 5.22 16.70
C ALA A 30 3.45 5.17 15.18
N VAL A 31 2.29 5.59 14.67
CA VAL A 31 2.03 5.60 13.22
C VAL A 31 2.88 6.64 12.50
N THR A 32 3.13 7.78 13.14
CA THR A 32 4.00 8.83 12.58
C THR A 32 5.44 8.35 12.47
N GLU A 33 5.97 7.75 13.53
CA GLU A 33 7.32 7.17 13.55
C GLU A 33 7.44 6.04 12.53
N ARG A 34 6.48 5.11 12.48
CA ARG A 34 6.47 4.00 11.51
C ARG A 34 6.46 4.49 10.06
N ALA A 35 5.59 5.46 9.72
CA ALA A 35 5.52 6.00 8.37
C ALA A 35 6.81 6.74 7.98
N TYR A 36 7.48 7.38 8.95
CA TYR A 36 8.75 8.09 8.73
C TYR A 36 9.92 7.12 8.54
N GLU A 37 9.96 6.04 9.31
CA GLU A 37 11.02 5.01 9.24
C GLU A 37 10.88 4.09 8.02
N ASN A 38 9.67 3.94 7.48
CA ASN A 38 9.35 3.12 6.32
C ASN A 38 8.76 3.97 5.17
N PRO A 39 9.54 4.88 4.55
CA PRO A 39 9.04 5.67 3.44
C PRO A 39 8.88 4.80 2.18
N VAL A 40 7.70 4.82 1.58
CA VAL A 40 7.36 4.08 0.35
C VAL A 40 6.95 5.06 -0.74
N PHE A 41 7.65 5.04 -1.89
CA PHE A 41 7.23 5.77 -3.08
C PHE A 41 6.04 5.09 -3.76
N VAL A 42 5.32 5.82 -4.61
CA VAL A 42 4.14 5.30 -5.33
C VAL A 42 4.48 4.04 -6.16
N GLU A 43 5.67 4.00 -6.77
CA GLU A 43 6.16 2.84 -7.52
C GLU A 43 6.52 1.66 -6.63
N ASP A 44 7.06 1.92 -5.43
CA ASP A 44 7.45 0.88 -4.49
C ASP A 44 6.23 0.21 -3.87
N LEU A 45 5.17 0.97 -3.59
CA LEU A 45 3.90 0.41 -3.13
C LEU A 45 3.35 -0.63 -4.11
N VAL A 46 3.28 -0.27 -5.39
CA VAL A 46 2.81 -1.19 -6.45
C VAL A 46 3.75 -2.39 -6.58
N ARG A 47 5.07 -2.19 -6.54
CA ARG A 47 6.04 -3.31 -6.59
C ARG A 47 5.88 -4.28 -5.43
N ASN A 48 5.73 -3.77 -4.21
CA ASN A 48 5.57 -4.58 -2.99
C ASN A 48 4.31 -5.45 -3.07
N ILE A 49 3.19 -4.87 -3.47
CA ILE A 49 1.92 -5.59 -3.67
C ILE A 49 2.10 -6.67 -4.75
N VAL A 50 2.69 -6.32 -5.90
CA VAL A 50 2.91 -7.25 -7.01
C VAL A 50 3.78 -8.45 -6.63
N LEU A 51 4.83 -8.24 -5.83
CA LEU A 51 5.68 -9.34 -5.35
C LEU A 51 4.87 -10.36 -4.53
N ARG A 52 3.96 -9.88 -3.67
CA ARG A 52 3.08 -10.73 -2.87
C ARG A 52 2.00 -11.41 -3.73
N LEU A 53 1.37 -10.68 -4.65
CA LEU A 53 0.36 -11.25 -5.57
C LEU A 53 0.95 -12.32 -6.50
N LYS A 54 2.18 -12.15 -6.97
CA LYS A 54 2.89 -13.17 -7.78
C LYS A 54 3.10 -14.49 -7.05
N ALA A 55 3.22 -14.46 -5.72
CA ALA A 55 3.39 -15.66 -4.90
C ALA A 55 2.06 -16.34 -4.56
N HIS A 56 0.92 -15.72 -4.88
CA HIS A 56 -0.40 -16.22 -4.51
C HIS A 56 -0.97 -17.17 -5.57
N GLU A 57 -1.00 -18.48 -5.28
CA GLU A 57 -1.34 -19.55 -6.25
C GLU A 57 -2.72 -19.41 -6.90
N HIS A 58 -3.67 -18.75 -6.21
CA HIS A 58 -5.03 -18.56 -6.73
C HIS A 58 -5.23 -17.29 -7.58
N ILE A 59 -4.20 -16.46 -7.73
CA ILE A 59 -4.28 -15.21 -8.51
C ILE A 59 -3.53 -15.42 -9.82
N THR A 60 -4.29 -15.55 -10.90
CA THR A 60 -3.75 -15.75 -12.25
C THR A 60 -3.57 -14.44 -13.02
N TRP A 61 -4.40 -13.44 -12.73
CA TRP A 61 -4.32 -12.10 -13.32
C TRP A 61 -4.52 -11.05 -12.24
N TYR A 62 -3.77 -9.94 -12.33
CA TYR A 62 -3.94 -8.79 -11.44
C TYR A 62 -3.57 -7.48 -12.14
N ARG A 63 -4.18 -6.40 -11.65
CA ARG A 63 -3.83 -5.02 -11.95
C ARG A 63 -3.74 -4.26 -10.62
N VAL A 64 -2.60 -3.65 -10.37
CA VAL A 64 -2.31 -2.89 -9.15
C VAL A 64 -2.02 -1.46 -9.52
N GLU A 65 -2.76 -0.53 -8.92
CA GLU A 65 -2.67 0.90 -9.16
C GLU A 65 -2.50 1.63 -7.84
N ALA A 66 -1.63 2.63 -7.81
CA ALA A 66 -1.47 3.53 -6.69
C ALA A 66 -1.45 4.98 -7.18
N GLU A 67 -2.10 5.85 -6.42
CA GLU A 67 -2.17 7.28 -6.67
C GLU A 67 -1.86 8.02 -5.37
N ASN A 68 -0.79 8.81 -5.38
CA ASN A 68 -0.41 9.67 -4.27
C ASN A 68 -0.92 11.08 -4.53
N PHE A 69 -1.73 11.58 -3.59
CA PHE A 69 -2.13 12.98 -3.55
C PHE A 69 -1.00 13.81 -2.95
N GLU A 70 -0.21 14.42 -3.82
CA GLU A 70 1.01 15.13 -3.43
C GLU A 70 0.70 16.38 -2.62
N SER A 71 1.33 16.52 -1.45
CA SER A 71 1.11 17.67 -0.56
C SER A 71 1.86 18.95 -1.00
N ILE A 72 2.89 18.81 -1.83
CA ILE A 72 3.75 19.91 -2.31
C ILE A 72 3.59 20.21 -3.82
N HIS A 73 2.72 19.47 -4.52
CA HIS A 73 2.45 19.63 -5.95
C HIS A 73 0.94 19.63 -6.22
N ASN A 74 0.48 20.32 -7.27
CA ASN A 74 -0.95 20.34 -7.67
C ASN A 74 -1.26 19.28 -8.75
N HIS A 75 -0.62 18.12 -8.65
CA HIS A 75 -0.88 16.95 -9.48
C HIS A 75 -0.51 15.70 -8.66
N ASN A 76 -1.10 14.58 -9.02
CA ASN A 76 -0.89 13.32 -8.32
C ASN A 76 0.27 12.54 -8.95
N ALA A 77 1.00 11.79 -8.14
CA ALA A 77 1.92 10.77 -8.63
C ALA A 77 1.17 9.45 -8.79
N TYR A 78 1.37 8.74 -9.91
CA TYR A 78 0.62 7.54 -10.24
C TYR A 78 1.56 6.43 -10.74
N ALA A 79 1.31 5.20 -10.27
CA ALA A 79 1.99 4.01 -10.73
C ALA A 79 0.99 2.88 -10.96
N CYS A 80 1.27 2.04 -11.97
CA CYS A 80 0.44 0.89 -12.31
C CYS A 80 1.29 -0.28 -12.82
N ILE A 81 0.95 -1.49 -12.38
CA ILE A 81 1.48 -2.74 -12.94
C ILE A 81 0.29 -3.68 -13.20
N GLU A 82 0.22 -4.19 -14.42
CA GLU A 82 -0.73 -5.21 -14.84
C GLU A 82 0.03 -6.46 -15.29
N LYS A 83 -0.48 -7.64 -14.91
CA LYS A 83 0.05 -8.92 -15.38
C LYS A 83 -1.06 -9.96 -15.50
N SER A 84 -1.07 -10.63 -16.65
CA SER A 84 -1.85 -11.84 -16.97
C SER A 84 -1.01 -13.11 -16.90
#